data_AF-A0AAD6L152-F1
#
_entry.id   AF-A0AAD6L152-F1
#
_cell.length_a   1.000
_cell.length_b   1.000
_cell.length_c   1.000
_cell.angle_alpha   90.00
_cell.angle_beta   90.00
_cell.angle_gamma   90.00
#
_symmetry.space_group_name_H-M   'P 1'
#
loop_
_entity.id
_entity.type
_entity.pdbx_description
1 polymer ?
#
loop_
_entity_poly.entity_id
_entity_poly.type
_entity_poly.pdbx_seq_one_letter_code
_entity_poly.pdbx_strand_id
1 'polypeptide(L)'
;MWYIGGNSESVEQDVMHSYDMAFGGGGFALSYPLAERLVSKLDGCLDRYYYFYGSDQRIWACISEIGVPITRERGFHQFDIRGSAYGLLAAHPLAPLVSLHHLDGLEPLFPNHNHEDSLNSINQAYRADPPRIFQQTFCHDSKRKWSISIAWGYTVQLHPLLLPAKDLQTPVQTFKTWRSWSDGPIHIQYPTRGA
;
A
#
# COMPACT_ATOMS: atom_id res chain seq x y z
N MET A 1 9.67 -14.22 -17.21
CA MET A 1 8.22 -14.03 -16.94
C MET A 1 8.11 -13.24 -15.66
N TRP A 2 7.22 -12.26 -15.60
CA TRP A 2 7.04 -11.37 -14.44
C TRP A 2 5.58 -11.36 -14.00
N TYR A 3 5.37 -11.47 -12.70
CA TYR A 3 4.13 -11.20 -12.00
C TYR A 3 4.43 -10.12 -10.97
N ILE A 4 3.89 -8.93 -11.16
CA ILE A 4 4.26 -7.72 -10.43
C ILE A 4 3.04 -7.17 -9.70
N GLY A 5 3.15 -6.84 -8.42
CA GLY A 5 2.05 -6.24 -7.67
C GLY A 5 2.37 -6.05 -6.19
N GLY A 6 1.33 -5.83 -5.38
CA GLY A 6 1.46 -5.57 -3.94
C GLY A 6 0.60 -6.49 -3.09
N ASN A 7 1.08 -6.74 -1.87
CA ASN A 7 0.32 -7.39 -0.81
C ASN A 7 -0.73 -6.44 -0.21
N SER A 8 -1.54 -6.98 0.70
CA SER A 8 -2.36 -6.13 1.56
C SER A 8 -1.49 -5.42 2.60
N GLU A 9 -1.89 -4.23 3.00
CA GLU A 9 -1.32 -3.58 4.18
C GLU A 9 -1.77 -4.31 5.46
N SER A 10 -2.88 -5.06 5.41
CA SER A 10 -3.38 -5.82 6.55
C SER A 10 -2.82 -7.24 6.60
N VAL A 11 -2.09 -7.52 7.68
CA VAL A 11 -1.59 -8.86 8.01
C VAL A 11 -2.71 -9.90 8.06
N GLU A 12 -3.93 -9.51 8.48
CA GLU A 12 -5.07 -10.42 8.53
C GLU A 12 -5.48 -10.92 7.14
N GLN A 13 -5.34 -10.06 6.12
CA GLN A 13 -5.64 -10.41 4.75
C GLN A 13 -4.54 -11.29 4.17
N ASP A 14 -3.26 -10.98 4.41
CA ASP A 14 -2.16 -11.80 3.91
C ASP A 14 -2.11 -13.19 4.56
N VAL A 15 -2.44 -13.30 5.87
CA VAL A 15 -2.56 -14.59 6.56
C VAL A 15 -3.72 -15.42 6.00
N MET A 16 -4.84 -14.78 5.67
CA MET A 16 -6.01 -15.48 5.15
C MET A 16 -5.83 -15.92 3.68
N HIS A 17 -5.21 -15.08 2.87
CA HIS A 17 -5.14 -15.27 1.43
C HIS A 17 -3.78 -15.80 0.99
N SER A 18 -2.75 -14.95 1.01
CA SER A 18 -1.35 -15.35 0.86
C SER A 18 -0.44 -14.12 1.01
N TYR A 19 0.73 -14.30 1.59
CA TYR A 19 1.79 -13.30 1.50
C TYR A 19 2.40 -13.24 0.10
N ASP A 20 2.27 -14.27 -0.73
CA ASP A 20 2.92 -14.35 -2.04
C ASP A 20 2.01 -13.97 -3.22
N MET A 21 0.82 -13.42 -2.94
CA MET A 21 -0.10 -12.95 -3.97
C MET A 21 -0.14 -11.44 -4.07
N ALA A 22 -0.38 -10.96 -5.29
CA ALA A 22 -0.78 -9.58 -5.51
C ALA A 22 -2.29 -9.49 -5.34
N PHE A 23 -2.74 -8.57 -4.50
CA PHE A 23 -4.16 -8.37 -4.24
C PHE A 23 -4.83 -7.61 -5.39
N GLY A 24 -5.99 -8.10 -5.82
CA GLY A 24 -6.62 -7.68 -7.06
C GLY A 24 -7.11 -6.23 -7.08
N GLY A 25 -7.56 -5.71 -5.95
CA GLY A 25 -8.05 -4.33 -5.82
C GLY A 25 -6.94 -3.29 -5.91
N GLY A 26 -5.77 -3.59 -5.33
CA GLY A 26 -4.53 -2.85 -5.56
C GLY A 26 -4.04 -3.03 -6.99
N GLY A 27 -4.38 -4.13 -7.65
CA GLY A 27 -4.00 -4.39 -9.03
C GLY A 27 -2.61 -5.01 -9.14
N PHE A 28 -2.33 -5.54 -10.34
CA PHE A 28 -1.08 -6.22 -10.65
C PHE A 28 -0.83 -6.21 -12.16
N ALA A 29 0.41 -6.50 -12.56
CA ALA A 29 0.83 -6.59 -13.93
C ALA A 29 1.48 -7.94 -14.24
N LEU A 30 1.23 -8.46 -15.44
CA LEU A 30 1.85 -9.67 -15.95
C LEU A 30 2.70 -9.33 -17.17
N SER A 31 3.90 -9.87 -17.27
CA SER A 31 4.65 -9.84 -18.54
C SER A 31 3.87 -10.60 -19.61
N TYR A 32 3.93 -10.14 -20.87
CA TYR A 32 3.26 -10.80 -21.99
C TYR A 32 3.49 -12.33 -22.06
N PRO A 33 4.73 -12.86 -21.93
CA PRO A 33 4.95 -14.31 -21.98
C PRO A 33 4.27 -15.08 -20.84
N LEU A 34 4.09 -14.45 -19.67
CA LEU A 34 3.34 -15.06 -18.57
C LEU A 34 1.85 -15.09 -18.86
N ALA A 35 1.29 -14.00 -19.40
CA ALA A 35 -0.11 -13.94 -19.77
C ALA A 35 -0.46 -14.99 -20.85
N GLU A 36 0.38 -15.14 -21.87
CA GLU A 36 0.23 -16.17 -22.91
C GLU A 36 0.28 -17.59 -22.34
N ARG A 37 1.18 -17.85 -21.38
CA ARG A 37 1.26 -19.15 -20.72
C ARG A 37 0.06 -19.41 -19.81
N LEU A 38 -0.37 -18.40 -19.06
CA LEU A 38 -1.48 -18.46 -18.13
C LEU A 38 -2.79 -18.78 -18.85
N VAL A 39 -3.11 -18.06 -19.92
CA VAL A 39 -4.39 -18.25 -20.64
C VAL A 39 -4.55 -19.68 -21.16
N SER A 40 -3.45 -20.32 -21.59
CA SER A 40 -3.47 -21.71 -22.08
C SER A 40 -3.80 -22.77 -21.01
N LYS A 41 -3.73 -22.40 -19.73
CA LYS A 41 -3.91 -23.28 -18.57
C LYS A 41 -5.04 -22.84 -17.65
N LEU A 42 -5.61 -21.66 -17.89
CA LEU A 42 -6.44 -20.95 -16.92
C LEU A 42 -7.69 -21.74 -16.56
N ASP A 43 -8.44 -22.25 -17.54
CA ASP A 43 -9.71 -22.97 -17.29
C ASP A 43 -9.52 -24.15 -16.34
N GLY A 44 -8.62 -25.08 -16.69
CA GLY A 44 -8.35 -26.23 -15.84
C GLY A 44 -7.73 -25.86 -14.49
N CYS A 45 -7.01 -24.74 -14.42
CA CYS A 45 -6.50 -24.23 -13.16
C CYS A 45 -7.61 -23.67 -12.26
N LEU A 46 -8.55 -22.91 -12.81
CA LEU A 46 -9.70 -22.40 -12.07
C LEU A 46 -10.56 -23.54 -11.53
N ASP A 47 -10.69 -24.65 -12.26
CA ASP A 47 -11.35 -25.87 -11.78
C ASP A 47 -10.65 -26.47 -10.56
N ARG A 48 -9.31 -26.47 -10.52
CA ARG A 48 -8.53 -26.97 -9.37
C ARG A 48 -8.65 -26.08 -8.14
N TYR A 49 -8.71 -24.77 -8.33
CA TYR A 49 -8.76 -23.77 -7.25
C TYR A 49 -10.15 -23.15 -7.07
N TYR A 50 -11.22 -23.87 -7.44
CA TYR A 50 -12.60 -23.38 -7.35
C TYR A 50 -13.01 -22.96 -5.93
N TYR A 51 -12.35 -23.51 -4.91
CA TYR A 51 -12.62 -23.26 -3.49
C TYR A 51 -11.96 -21.99 -2.95
N PHE A 52 -11.07 -21.33 -3.70
CA PHE A 52 -10.56 -20.02 -3.32
C PHE A 52 -11.62 -18.94 -3.49
N TYR A 53 -11.67 -18.03 -2.51
CA TYR A 53 -12.67 -16.99 -2.40
C TYR A 53 -12.47 -15.90 -3.47
N GLY A 54 -11.26 -15.34 -3.55
CA GLY A 54 -10.93 -14.21 -4.42
C GLY A 54 -10.47 -14.63 -5.82
N SER A 55 -10.84 -13.83 -6.82
CA SER A 55 -10.36 -14.04 -8.21
C SER A 55 -8.85 -13.87 -8.31
N ASP A 56 -8.28 -12.91 -7.59
CA ASP A 56 -6.85 -12.68 -7.42
C ASP A 56 -6.13 -13.87 -6.79
N GLN A 57 -6.69 -14.48 -5.74
CA GLN A 57 -6.13 -15.68 -5.11
C GLN A 57 -6.09 -16.85 -6.10
N ARG A 58 -7.11 -17.00 -6.95
CA ARG A 58 -7.11 -18.01 -8.03
C ARG A 58 -6.05 -17.73 -9.08
N ILE A 59 -5.93 -16.48 -9.54
CA ILE A 59 -4.91 -16.09 -10.53
C ILE A 59 -3.50 -16.32 -9.98
N TRP A 60 -3.23 -15.93 -8.72
CA TRP A 60 -1.96 -16.20 -8.05
C TRP A 60 -1.63 -17.70 -8.02
N ALA A 61 -2.60 -18.54 -7.67
CA ALA A 61 -2.40 -19.99 -7.62
C ALA A 61 -2.07 -20.56 -9.01
N CYS A 62 -2.76 -20.11 -10.06
CA CYS A 62 -2.46 -20.50 -11.43
C CYS A 62 -1.07 -20.06 -11.90
N ILE A 63 -0.64 -18.85 -11.52
CA ILE A 63 0.70 -18.35 -11.82
C ILE A 63 1.76 -19.17 -11.05
N SER A 64 1.44 -19.60 -9.83
CA SER A 64 2.31 -20.45 -9.01
C SER A 64 2.49 -21.85 -9.60
N GLU A 65 1.47 -22.43 -10.26
CA GLU A 65 1.64 -23.67 -11.04
C GLU A 65 2.60 -23.53 -12.22
N ILE A 66 2.70 -22.32 -12.78
CA ILE A 66 3.68 -22.00 -13.85
C ILE A 66 5.08 -21.80 -13.26
N GLY A 67 5.20 -21.62 -11.94
CA GLY A 67 6.46 -21.44 -11.24
C GLY A 67 6.99 -20.01 -11.23
N VAL A 68 6.13 -19.00 -11.40
CA VAL A 68 6.52 -17.59 -11.37
C VAL A 68 6.11 -16.95 -10.04
N PRO A 69 7.07 -16.53 -9.19
CA PRO A 69 6.74 -15.86 -7.93
C PRO A 69 6.35 -14.39 -8.14
N ILE A 70 5.71 -13.79 -7.14
CA ILE A 70 5.45 -12.36 -7.12
C ILE A 70 6.74 -11.54 -7.04
N THR A 71 6.81 -10.49 -7.85
CA THR A 71 7.75 -9.38 -7.74
C THR A 71 7.02 -8.23 -7.06
N ARG A 72 7.34 -7.98 -5.79
CA ARG A 72 6.62 -6.98 -4.97
C ARG A 72 7.03 -5.57 -5.37
N GLU A 73 6.06 -4.76 -5.78
CA GLU A 73 6.24 -3.35 -6.06
C GLU A 73 5.43 -2.52 -5.08
N ARG A 74 6.12 -1.63 -4.35
CA ARG A 74 5.55 -0.89 -3.20
C ARG A 74 4.62 0.26 -3.57
N GLY A 75 4.29 0.42 -4.85
CA GLY A 75 3.33 1.41 -5.33
C GLY A 75 1.92 0.85 -5.58
N PHE A 76 1.76 -0.48 -5.49
CA PHE A 76 0.46 -1.13 -5.58
C PHE A 76 -0.12 -1.29 -4.17
N HIS A 77 -1.26 -0.68 -3.93
CA HIS A 77 -1.88 -0.68 -2.61
C HIS A 77 -3.31 -1.19 -2.64
N GLN A 78 -3.53 -2.33 -1.97
CA GLN A 78 -4.86 -2.90 -1.76
C GLN A 78 -5.66 -2.13 -0.70
N PHE A 79 -4.97 -1.46 0.22
CA PHE A 79 -5.58 -0.57 1.22
C PHE A 79 -6.70 -1.24 2.02
N ASP A 80 -6.56 -2.53 2.35
CA ASP A 80 -7.45 -3.20 3.30
C ASP A 80 -7.15 -2.70 4.72
N ILE A 81 -7.46 -1.45 4.98
CA ILE A 81 -7.33 -0.81 6.28
C ILE A 81 -8.63 -0.07 6.59
N ARG A 82 -8.78 0.36 7.83
CA ARG A 82 -9.91 1.20 8.28
C ARG A 82 -9.39 2.47 8.94
N GLY A 83 -10.26 3.47 9.11
CA GLY A 83 -9.91 4.73 9.74
C GLY A 83 -9.10 5.63 8.80
N SER A 84 -8.13 6.36 9.34
CA SER A 84 -7.38 7.36 8.58
C SER A 84 -6.13 6.78 7.92
N ALA A 85 -6.02 6.92 6.59
CA ALA A 85 -4.83 6.56 5.81
C ALA A 85 -3.63 7.50 6.04
N TYR A 86 -3.78 8.55 6.87
CA TYR A 86 -2.83 9.64 6.99
C TYR A 86 -1.39 9.18 7.22
N GLY A 87 -1.16 8.33 8.23
CA GLY A 87 0.18 7.86 8.56
C GLY A 87 0.84 7.06 7.44
N LEU A 88 0.06 6.23 6.73
CA LEU A 88 0.54 5.42 5.61
C LEU A 88 0.96 6.30 4.43
N LEU A 89 0.09 7.23 4.02
CA LEU A 89 0.37 8.13 2.90
C LEU A 89 1.45 9.17 3.23
N ALA A 90 1.56 9.61 4.49
CA ALA A 90 2.58 10.56 4.94
C ALA A 90 3.99 9.94 4.99
N ALA A 91 4.09 8.60 5.05
CA ALA A 91 5.34 7.86 5.08
C ALA A 91 5.48 6.92 3.87
N HIS A 92 4.80 7.23 2.76
CA HIS A 92 4.90 6.43 1.55
C HIS A 92 6.34 6.42 1.02
N PRO A 93 6.87 5.26 0.59
CA PRO A 93 8.25 5.14 0.12
C PRO A 93 8.49 5.96 -1.15
N LEU A 94 9.77 6.05 -1.56
CA LEU A 94 10.17 6.66 -2.84
C LEU A 94 9.74 5.86 -4.08
N ALA A 95 9.02 4.74 -3.91
CA ALA A 95 8.42 4.05 -5.04
C ALA A 95 7.37 4.95 -5.69
N PRO A 96 7.22 4.96 -7.02
CA PRO A 96 6.10 5.63 -7.66
C PRO A 96 4.79 5.01 -7.18
N LEU A 97 3.83 5.84 -6.79
CA LEU A 97 2.46 5.37 -6.55
C LEU A 97 1.88 4.85 -7.88
N VAL A 98 1.33 3.64 -7.86
CA VAL A 98 0.67 3.04 -9.02
C VAL A 98 -0.85 3.01 -8.83
N SER A 99 -1.30 2.62 -7.65
CA SER A 99 -2.73 2.46 -7.35
C SER A 99 -3.00 2.60 -5.86
N LEU A 100 -4.19 3.12 -5.55
CA LEU A 100 -4.78 3.13 -4.21
C LEU A 100 -6.17 2.55 -4.31
N HIS A 101 -6.45 1.54 -3.52
CA HIS A 101 -7.76 0.91 -3.44
C HIS A 101 -8.52 1.36 -2.17
N HIS A 102 -9.81 1.07 -2.09
CA HIS A 102 -10.69 1.32 -0.92
C HIS A 102 -10.70 2.74 -0.31
N LEU A 103 -10.35 3.80 -1.07
CA LEU A 103 -10.34 5.18 -0.54
C LEU A 103 -11.72 5.67 -0.03
N ASP A 104 -12.80 5.14 -0.58
CA ASP A 104 -14.19 5.39 -0.16
C ASP A 104 -14.54 4.76 1.20
N GLY A 105 -13.83 3.69 1.58
CA GLY A 105 -14.01 2.98 2.86
C GLY A 105 -13.20 3.55 4.03
N LEU A 106 -12.42 4.61 3.79
CA LEU A 106 -11.52 5.25 4.76
C LEU A 106 -12.10 6.59 5.24
N GLU A 107 -11.48 7.20 6.24
CA GLU A 107 -11.76 8.60 6.55
C GLU A 107 -11.26 9.51 5.41
N PRO A 108 -11.88 10.68 5.19
CA PRO A 108 -11.37 11.67 4.25
C PRO A 108 -9.89 12.00 4.50
N LEU A 109 -9.12 12.17 3.41
CA LEU A 109 -7.66 12.34 3.49
C LEU A 109 -7.26 13.69 4.10
N PHE A 110 -8.15 14.68 4.03
CA PHE A 110 -7.92 16.00 4.57
C PHE A 110 -8.96 16.37 5.63
N PRO A 111 -8.57 17.10 6.69
CA PRO A 111 -9.51 17.65 7.65
C PRO A 111 -10.55 18.54 6.95
N ASN A 112 -11.81 18.43 7.35
CA ASN A 112 -12.94 19.20 6.81
C ASN A 112 -13.27 18.95 5.33
N HIS A 113 -12.71 17.92 4.71
CA HIS A 113 -13.11 17.47 3.37
C HIS A 113 -14.04 16.26 3.48
N ASN A 114 -14.91 16.07 2.50
CA ASN A 114 -15.49 14.75 2.23
C ASN A 114 -14.54 13.94 1.33
N HIS A 115 -14.93 12.72 0.94
CA HIS A 115 -14.14 11.86 0.07
C HIS A 115 -13.87 12.47 -1.31
N GLU A 116 -14.89 13.07 -1.93
CA GLU A 116 -14.76 13.66 -3.26
C GLU A 116 -13.80 14.86 -3.24
N ASP A 117 -13.95 15.77 -2.26
CA ASP A 117 -13.07 16.92 -2.08
C ASP A 117 -11.63 16.50 -1.79
N SER A 118 -11.46 15.39 -1.06
CA SER A 118 -10.13 14.82 -0.80
C SER A 118 -9.49 14.31 -2.08
N LEU A 119 -10.22 13.53 -2.88
CA LEU A 119 -9.74 13.02 -4.17
C LEU A 119 -9.45 14.14 -5.16
N ASN A 120 -10.29 15.17 -5.21
CA ASN A 120 -10.07 16.35 -6.05
C ASN A 120 -8.76 17.07 -5.66
N SER A 121 -8.50 17.22 -4.36
CA SER A 121 -7.28 17.85 -3.86
C SER A 121 -6.02 17.03 -4.21
N ILE A 122 -6.06 15.71 -3.98
CA ILE A 122 -4.97 14.81 -4.39
C ILE A 122 -4.76 14.84 -5.90
N ASN A 123 -5.82 14.83 -6.70
CA ASN A 123 -5.71 14.87 -8.16
C ASN A 123 -5.08 16.18 -8.66
N GLN A 124 -5.36 17.31 -8.01
CA GLN A 124 -4.69 18.57 -8.33
C GLN A 124 -3.19 18.50 -8.04
N ALA A 125 -2.80 17.99 -6.87
CA ALA A 125 -1.40 17.80 -6.50
C ALA A 125 -0.69 16.81 -7.43
N TYR A 126 -1.34 15.68 -7.74
CA TYR A 126 -0.86 14.68 -8.67
C TYR A 126 -0.61 15.28 -10.06
N ARG A 127 -1.51 16.11 -10.59
CA ARG A 127 -1.31 16.75 -11.90
C ARG A 127 -0.12 17.70 -11.94
N ALA A 128 0.32 18.23 -10.79
CA ALA A 128 1.46 19.12 -10.71
C ALA A 128 2.81 18.38 -10.74
N ASP A 129 2.93 17.25 -10.05
CA ASP A 129 4.13 16.38 -10.06
C ASP A 129 3.75 14.89 -9.93
N PRO A 130 3.22 14.27 -11.01
CA PRO A 130 2.72 12.90 -10.98
C PRO A 130 3.68 11.86 -10.41
N PRO A 131 4.98 11.84 -10.78
CA PRO A 131 5.88 10.77 -10.33
C PRO A 131 6.22 10.86 -8.85
N ARG A 132 5.88 11.95 -8.14
CA ARG A 132 6.28 12.16 -6.75
C ARG A 132 5.15 12.14 -5.73
N ILE A 133 3.88 12.06 -6.15
CA ILE A 133 2.75 12.09 -5.21
C ILE A 133 2.96 11.12 -4.03
N PHE A 134 2.74 11.61 -2.81
CA PHE A 134 2.97 10.95 -1.53
C PHE A 134 4.41 10.56 -1.16
N GLN A 135 5.37 10.55 -2.10
CA GLN A 135 6.74 10.16 -1.77
C GLN A 135 7.27 10.97 -0.60
N GLN A 136 7.79 10.27 0.41
CA GLN A 136 8.32 10.91 1.61
C GLN A 136 9.77 11.34 1.40
N THR A 137 10.07 12.58 1.78
CA THR A 137 11.44 13.07 1.99
C THR A 137 11.53 13.74 3.36
N PHE A 138 12.70 13.70 4.00
CA PHE A 138 12.90 14.34 5.29
C PHE A 138 14.29 14.94 5.43
N CYS A 139 14.41 15.93 6.30
CA CYS A 139 15.67 16.57 6.65
C CYS A 139 15.69 16.99 8.13
N HIS A 140 16.88 17.37 8.61
CA HIS A 140 17.08 17.78 9.99
C HIS A 140 17.58 19.23 10.07
N ASP A 141 16.97 20.00 10.96
CA ASP A 141 17.51 21.29 11.39
C ASP A 141 18.23 21.11 12.73
N SER A 142 19.56 21.01 12.69
CA SER A 142 20.37 20.81 13.89
C SER A 142 20.35 21.99 14.86
N LYS A 143 20.09 23.23 14.38
CA LYS A 143 20.06 24.42 15.25
C LYS A 143 18.80 24.41 16.11
N ARG A 144 17.65 24.11 15.50
CA ARG A 144 16.36 24.01 16.19
C ARG A 144 16.14 22.64 16.84
N LYS A 145 16.98 21.66 16.49
CA LYS A 145 16.84 20.23 16.84
C LYS A 145 15.54 19.65 16.31
N TRP A 146 15.18 19.98 15.07
CA TRP A 146 13.94 19.54 14.44
C TRP A 146 14.18 18.50 13.36
N SER A 147 13.21 17.62 13.15
CA SER A 147 13.09 16.81 11.94
C SER A 147 11.89 17.30 11.15
N ILE A 148 12.06 17.47 9.85
CA ILE A 148 11.02 17.92 8.92
C ILE A 148 10.78 16.76 7.98
N SER A 149 9.56 16.22 7.93
CA SER A 149 9.14 15.21 6.95
C SER A 149 8.11 15.81 6.01
N ILE A 150 8.23 15.50 4.72
CA ILE A 150 7.40 16.03 3.65
C ILE A 150 6.92 14.85 2.82
N ALA A 151 5.61 14.65 2.74
CA ALA A 151 4.99 13.79 1.74
C ALA A 151 4.49 14.67 0.61
N TRP A 152 5.11 14.52 -0.56
CA TRP A 152 4.87 15.40 -1.71
C TRP A 152 3.38 15.45 -2.09
N GLY A 153 2.85 16.66 -2.24
CA GLY A 153 1.45 16.88 -2.60
C GLY A 153 0.43 16.56 -1.50
N TYR A 154 0.88 16.25 -0.26
CA TYR A 154 -0.01 15.81 0.81
C TYR A 154 0.19 16.52 2.15
N THR A 155 1.35 16.38 2.80
CA THR A 155 1.54 16.93 4.16
C THR A 155 3.00 17.27 4.48
N VAL A 156 3.18 18.15 5.48
CA VAL A 156 4.46 18.47 6.11
C VAL A 156 4.34 18.22 7.61
N GLN A 157 5.24 17.40 8.15
CA GLN A 157 5.31 17.09 9.57
C GLN A 157 6.56 17.72 10.18
N LEU A 158 6.38 18.47 11.26
CA LEU A 158 7.46 19.08 12.04
C LEU A 158 7.58 18.35 13.38
N HIS A 159 8.73 17.73 13.62
CA HIS A 159 9.05 17.06 14.87
C HIS A 159 10.07 17.91 15.63
N PRO A 160 9.76 18.39 16.85
CA PRO A 160 10.67 19.23 17.64
C PRO A 160 11.81 18.42 18.31
N LEU A 161 12.25 17.35 17.65
CA LEU A 161 13.27 16.40 18.07
C LEU A 161 14.04 15.92 16.83
N LEU A 162 15.30 15.54 17.00
CA LEU A 162 16.08 14.86 15.96
C LEU A 162 15.73 13.36 15.97
N LEU A 163 14.84 12.95 15.07
CA LEU A 163 14.38 11.58 14.90
C LEU A 163 15.28 10.85 13.89
N PRO A 164 15.64 9.58 14.14
CA PRO A 164 16.34 8.78 13.15
C PRO A 164 15.46 8.51 11.93
N ALA A 165 16.09 8.29 10.78
CA ALA A 165 15.39 7.97 9.53
C ALA A 165 14.37 6.84 9.68
N LYS A 166 14.72 5.78 10.45
CA LYS A 166 13.82 4.66 10.73
C LYS A 166 12.50 5.12 11.35
N ASP A 167 12.53 6.03 12.32
CA ASP A 167 11.32 6.50 12.99
C ASP A 167 10.49 7.42 12.09
N LEU A 168 11.13 8.22 11.25
CA LEU A 168 10.45 9.09 10.27
C LEU A 168 9.81 8.29 9.13
N GLN A 169 10.44 7.20 8.72
CA GLN A 169 9.95 6.29 7.69
C GLN A 169 8.89 5.32 8.19
N THR A 170 8.71 5.20 9.51
CA THR A 170 7.60 4.40 10.04
C THR A 170 6.32 5.24 10.02
N PRO A 171 5.28 4.80 9.30
CA PRO A 171 3.94 5.35 9.41
C PRO A 171 3.48 5.52 10.86
N VAL A 172 2.94 6.70 11.17
CA VAL A 172 2.23 6.93 12.43
C VAL A 172 0.95 6.09 12.41
N GLN A 173 0.62 5.43 13.52
CA GLN A 173 -0.59 4.63 13.60
C GLN A 173 -1.84 5.50 13.60
N THR A 174 -2.50 5.61 12.44
CA THR A 174 -3.76 6.35 12.25
C THR A 174 -4.89 5.51 11.65
N PHE A 175 -4.58 4.27 11.28
CA PHE A 175 -5.46 3.33 10.60
C PHE A 175 -5.64 2.08 11.47
N LYS A 176 -6.50 1.16 11.05
CA LYS A 176 -6.84 -0.09 11.75
C LYS A 176 -6.85 -1.26 10.77
N THR A 177 -6.78 -2.49 11.29
CA THR A 177 -6.88 -3.71 10.50
C THR A 177 -8.24 -3.83 9.80
N TRP A 178 -8.28 -4.53 8.66
CA TRP A 178 -9.48 -4.64 7.83
C TRP A 178 -10.65 -5.35 8.51
N ARG A 179 -10.39 -6.52 9.12
CA ARG A 179 -11.45 -7.41 9.61
C ARG A 179 -11.76 -7.17 11.08
N SER A 180 -10.74 -7.11 11.92
CA SER A 180 -10.95 -7.00 13.37
C SER A 180 -11.09 -5.57 13.86
N TRP A 181 -10.78 -4.56 13.03
CA TRP A 181 -10.77 -3.15 13.42
C TRP A 181 -9.87 -2.88 14.63
N SER A 182 -8.83 -3.69 14.78
CA SER A 182 -7.79 -3.54 15.80
C SER A 182 -6.68 -2.60 15.33
N ASP A 183 -5.83 -2.16 16.26
CA ASP A 183 -4.67 -1.34 15.93
C ASP A 183 -3.49 -2.16 15.34
N GLY A 184 -3.65 -3.48 15.18
CA GLY A 184 -2.59 -4.35 14.68
C GLY A 184 -2.94 -5.85 14.75
N PRO A 185 -2.14 -6.71 14.10
CA PRO A 185 -0.90 -6.40 13.38
C PRO A 185 -1.14 -5.86 11.95
N ILE A 186 -0.25 -4.99 11.49
CA ILE A 186 -0.27 -4.35 10.15
C ILE A 186 1.15 -4.42 9.59
N HIS A 187 1.31 -4.47 8.26
CA HIS A 187 2.59 -4.57 7.55
C HIS A 187 3.46 -3.31 7.64
N ILE A 188 3.70 -2.85 8.86
CA ILE A 188 4.50 -1.67 9.17
C ILE A 188 5.27 -1.98 10.44
N GLN A 189 6.61 -1.97 10.35
CA GLN A 189 7.46 -2.08 11.54
C GLN A 189 7.27 -0.82 12.40
N TYR A 190 6.41 -0.91 13.42
CA TYR A 190 6.35 0.10 14.48
C TYR A 190 7.67 0.10 15.25
N PRO A 191 8.28 1.26 15.56
CA PRO A 191 9.28 1.30 16.60
C PRO A 191 8.59 0.98 17.92
N THR A 192 8.94 -0.16 18.52
CA THR A 192 8.66 -0.43 19.94
C THR A 192 9.53 0.52 20.76
N ARG A 193 9.05 1.75 21.01
CA ARG A 193 9.56 2.52 22.14
C ARG A 193 8.62 2.26 23.31
N GLY A 194 9.10 1.47 24.27
CA GLY A 194 8.49 1.41 25.59
C GLY A 194 8.36 2.82 26.15
N ALA A 195 7.19 3.09 26.72
CA ALA A 195 6.96 4.26 27.57
C ALA A 195 7.92 4.24 28.76
#